data_AF-T0ZDB0-F1
#
_entry.id   AF-T0ZDB0-F1
#
_cell.length_a   1.000
_cell.length_b   1.000
_cell.length_c   1.000
_cell.angle_alpha   90.00
_cell.angle_beta   90.00
_cell.angle_gamma   90.00
#
_symmetry.space_group_name_H-M   'P 1'
#
loop_
_entity.id
_entity.type
_entity.pdbx_description
1 polymer ?
#
loop_
_entity_poly.entity_id
_entity_poly.type
_entity_poly.pdbx_seq_one_letter_code
_entity_poly.pdbx_strand_id
1 'polypeptide(L)'
;MHGTKRQTIGSFTIQGEWFPNKTVSFPENGCHHGDETPLEIEMRLFGSATRWAFQRLLEGRTRAEIKVLGQAIFHLNSRYMDDAILKAKEIIDAQRQLIPLEIKETAAKLGKTEKKIKQIFAKVKKLEAAGRLEEAKRDRRRLPGLEARRARLEIKLAVYRKHEAEGTIPKVVFGGRALWRKVTRGQASRTHWRMARRNRLYARGD
;
A
#
# COMPACT_ATOMS: atom_id res chain seq x y z
N MET A 1 -22.59 15.64 19.92
CA MET A 1 -21.40 14.77 19.93
C MET A 1 -21.41 13.88 18.68
N HIS A 2 -20.67 14.24 17.64
CA HIS A 2 -20.68 13.52 16.36
C HIS A 2 -19.61 12.41 16.38
N GLY A 3 -20.05 11.18 16.61
CA GLY A 3 -19.21 9.98 16.60
C GLY A 3 -18.59 9.77 15.22
N THR A 4 -17.28 9.97 15.12
CA THR A 4 -16.49 9.69 13.92
C THR A 4 -16.45 8.17 13.72
N LYS A 5 -17.30 7.65 12.81
CA LYS A 5 -17.22 6.26 12.35
C LYS A 5 -15.79 6.04 11.84
N ARG A 6 -15.00 5.21 12.54
CA ARG A 6 -13.73 4.68 12.00
C ARG A 6 -14.10 3.91 10.73
N GLN A 7 -13.88 4.53 9.57
CA GLN A 7 -13.97 3.83 8.31
C GLN A 7 -13.04 2.63 8.40
N THR A 8 -13.58 1.44 8.21
CA THR A 8 -12.83 0.21 8.02
C THR A 8 -12.07 0.38 6.71
N ILE A 9 -10.85 0.89 6.83
CA ILE A 9 -9.94 1.03 5.71
C ILE A 9 -9.68 -0.38 5.18
N GLY A 10 -10.26 -0.70 4.01
CA GLY A 10 -10.03 -1.97 3.32
C GLY A 10 -8.54 -2.22 3.16
N SER A 11 -8.12 -3.49 3.16
CA SER A 11 -6.71 -3.84 3.00
C SER A 11 -6.22 -3.40 1.63
N PHE A 12 -5.34 -2.40 1.61
CA PHE A 12 -4.63 -1.96 0.42
C PHE A 12 -3.14 -2.23 0.61
N THR A 13 -2.44 -2.51 -0.50
CA THR A 13 -0.98 -2.57 -0.49
C THR A 13 -0.43 -1.19 -0.81
N ILE A 14 0.48 -0.70 0.04
CA ILE A 14 1.23 0.52 -0.27
C ILE A 14 2.53 0.06 -0.92
N GLN A 15 2.72 0.46 -2.17
CA GLN A 15 4.00 0.26 -2.84
C GLN A 15 4.99 1.27 -2.23
N GLY A 16 5.90 0.74 -1.41
CA GLY A 16 6.82 1.50 -0.57
C GLY A 16 8.04 1.95 -1.34
N GLU A 17 7.89 3.05 -2.07
CA GLU A 17 9.01 3.75 -2.69
C GLU A 17 9.69 4.69 -1.67
N TRP A 18 11.02 4.82 -1.72
CA TRP A 18 11.72 5.83 -0.91
C TRP A 18 11.29 7.22 -1.40
N PHE A 19 10.72 8.02 -0.49
CA PHE A 19 10.35 9.41 -0.70
C PHE A 19 11.09 10.25 0.34
N PRO A 20 12.01 11.15 -0.06
CA PRO A 20 12.70 11.99 0.90
C PRO A 20 11.70 12.91 1.60
N ASN A 21 11.90 13.11 2.91
CA ASN A 21 11.06 14.02 3.71
C ASN A 21 11.38 15.51 3.46
N LYS A 22 12.41 15.82 2.66
CA LYS A 22 12.81 17.17 2.28
C LYS A 22 12.97 17.23 0.76
N THR A 23 12.34 18.21 0.13
CA THR A 23 12.63 18.60 -1.25
C THR A 23 14.01 19.25 -1.29
N VAL A 24 14.89 18.76 -2.17
CA VAL A 24 16.17 19.41 -2.45
C VAL A 24 15.84 20.66 -3.26
N SER A 25 16.20 21.84 -2.76
CA SER A 25 16.05 23.12 -3.48
C SER A 25 17.17 23.23 -4.52
N PHE A 26 16.81 23.42 -5.78
CA PHE A 26 17.76 23.65 -6.88
C PHE A 26 17.70 25.11 -7.37
N PRO A 27 18.78 25.60 -8.03
CA PRO A 27 18.94 27.02 -8.32
C PRO A 27 17.94 27.55 -9.35
N GLU A 28 17.57 28.81 -9.14
CA GLU A 28 16.79 29.66 -10.03
C GLU A 28 17.54 29.82 -11.37
N ASN A 29 16.79 29.82 -12.49
CA ASN A 29 17.19 30.20 -13.87
C ASN A 29 17.30 29.02 -14.86
N GLY A 30 16.16 28.64 -15.44
CA GLY A 30 16.09 27.89 -16.70
C GLY A 30 14.67 27.56 -17.13
N CYS A 31 14.26 28.06 -18.32
CA CYS A 31 13.02 27.78 -19.07
C CYS A 31 11.89 27.12 -18.25
N HIS A 32 11.19 27.94 -17.47
CA HIS A 32 10.18 27.48 -16.54
C HIS A 32 8.77 27.53 -17.17
N HIS A 33 8.00 26.46 -17.02
CA HIS A 33 6.53 26.54 -17.05
C HIS A 33 6.04 26.62 -15.60
N GLY A 34 5.98 27.83 -15.04
CA GLY A 34 5.65 28.06 -13.62
C GLY A 34 6.88 27.98 -12.71
N ASP A 35 6.76 27.33 -11.55
CA ASP A 35 7.86 27.17 -10.56
C ASP A 35 8.67 25.86 -10.75
N GLU A 36 8.30 25.00 -11.70
CA GLU A 36 8.94 23.69 -11.91
C GLU A 36 10.05 23.79 -12.99
N THR A 37 11.19 23.14 -12.73
CA THR A 37 12.25 22.92 -13.73
C THR A 37 11.81 21.91 -14.79
N PRO A 38 12.41 21.91 -16.00
CA PRO A 38 12.10 20.92 -17.03
C PRO A 38 12.18 19.46 -16.54
N LEU A 39 13.20 19.15 -15.72
CA LEU A 39 13.36 17.82 -15.13
C LEU A 39 12.22 17.47 -14.15
N GLU A 40 11.78 18.43 -13.32
CA GLU A 40 10.67 18.21 -12.38
C GLU A 40 9.34 17.99 -13.11
N ILE A 41 9.14 18.69 -14.24
CA ILE A 41 7.99 18.47 -15.12
C ILE A 41 8.03 17.04 -15.67
N GLU A 42 9.18 16.60 -16.21
CA GLU A 42 9.34 15.23 -16.71
C GLU A 42 9.11 14.19 -15.61
N MET A 43 9.70 14.36 -14.42
CA MET A 43 9.50 13.46 -13.28
C MET A 43 8.02 13.40 -12.85
N ARG A 44 7.33 14.54 -12.81
CA ARG A 44 5.91 14.62 -12.46
C ARG A 44 5.04 13.89 -13.48
N LEU A 45 5.30 14.13 -14.77
CA LEU A 45 4.59 13.51 -15.88
C LEU A 45 4.86 12.01 -15.92
N PHE A 46 6.12 11.58 -15.81
CA PHE A 46 6.53 10.17 -15.75
C PHE A 46 5.85 9.42 -14.60
N GLY A 47 5.86 9.98 -13.39
CA GLY A 47 5.18 9.38 -12.25
C GLY A 47 3.66 9.28 -12.47
N SER A 48 3.05 10.26 -13.15
CA SER A 48 1.62 10.24 -13.48
C SER A 48 1.30 9.22 -14.55
N ALA A 49 2.14 9.13 -15.58
CA ALA A 49 2.07 8.19 -16.66
C ALA A 49 2.20 6.74 -16.18
N THR A 50 3.12 6.46 -15.25
CA THR A 50 3.28 5.13 -14.64
C THR A 50 2.00 4.70 -13.90
N ARG A 51 1.41 5.58 -13.09
CA ARG A 51 0.17 5.29 -12.36
C ARG A 51 -1.02 5.09 -13.30
N TRP A 52 -1.07 5.90 -14.36
CA TRP A 52 -2.10 5.78 -15.38
C TRP A 52 -1.96 4.47 -16.17
N ALA A 53 -0.76 4.15 -16.63
CA ALA A 53 -0.45 2.90 -17.32
C ALA A 53 -0.77 1.67 -16.46
N PHE A 54 -0.45 1.71 -15.16
CA PHE A 54 -0.83 0.67 -14.20
C PHE A 54 -2.33 0.38 -14.22
N GLN A 55 -3.16 1.43 -14.16
CA GLN A 55 -4.62 1.26 -14.20
C GLN A 55 -5.09 0.69 -15.54
N ARG A 56 -4.52 1.15 -16.66
CA ARG A 56 -4.85 0.67 -18.01
C ARG A 56 -4.43 -0.79 -18.25
N LEU A 57 -3.30 -1.21 -17.68
CA LEU A 57 -2.84 -2.59 -17.73
C LEU A 57 -3.77 -3.51 -16.93
N LEU A 58 -4.30 -3.05 -15.78
CA LEU A 58 -5.30 -3.79 -15.01
C LEU A 58 -6.65 -3.91 -15.74
N GLU A 59 -6.98 -2.96 -16.61
CA GLU A 59 -8.16 -3.03 -17.49
C GLU A 59 -7.95 -3.98 -18.70
N GLY A 60 -6.74 -4.52 -18.88
CA GLY A 60 -6.43 -5.43 -19.99
C GLY A 60 -6.05 -4.75 -21.30
N ARG A 61 -5.77 -3.43 -21.30
CA ARG A 61 -5.34 -2.73 -22.53
C ARG A 61 -3.95 -3.18 -22.99
N THR A 62 -3.73 -3.16 -24.30
CA THR A 62 -2.45 -3.58 -24.87
C THR A 62 -1.36 -2.54 -24.63
N ARG A 63 -0.09 -2.97 -24.59
CA ARG A 63 1.06 -2.05 -24.45
C ARG A 63 1.05 -0.96 -25.53
N ALA A 64 0.75 -1.32 -26.78
CA ALA A 64 0.79 -0.41 -27.91
C ALA A 64 -0.24 0.71 -27.76
N GLU A 65 -1.48 0.37 -27.39
CA GLU A 65 -2.54 1.36 -27.11
C GLU A 65 -2.14 2.32 -25.98
N ILE A 66 -1.62 1.77 -24.87
CA ILE A 66 -1.21 2.57 -23.72
C ILE A 66 -0.07 3.52 -24.10
N LYS A 67 0.86 3.07 -24.95
CA LYS A 67 1.97 3.89 -25.44
C LYS A 67 1.45 5.08 -26.25
N VAL A 68 0.62 4.84 -27.26
CA VAL A 68 0.09 5.89 -28.15
C VAL A 68 -0.76 6.89 -27.35
N LEU A 69 -1.71 6.41 -26.56
CA LEU A 69 -2.59 7.26 -25.75
C LEU A 69 -1.79 8.01 -24.67
N GLY A 70 -0.84 7.34 -24.03
CA GLY A 70 0.00 7.93 -22.98
C GLY A 70 0.87 9.07 -23.52
N GLN A 71 1.44 8.90 -24.71
CA GLN A 71 2.20 9.97 -25.37
C GLN A 71 1.33 11.20 -25.66
N ALA A 72 0.11 11.00 -26.15
CA ALA A 72 -0.81 12.09 -26.44
C ALA A 72 -1.27 12.83 -25.16
N ILE A 73 -1.49 12.10 -24.05
CA ILE A 73 -1.98 12.67 -22.78
C ILE A 73 -0.88 13.37 -22.00
N PHE A 74 0.30 12.75 -21.92
CA PHE A 74 1.39 13.22 -21.05
C PHE A 74 2.47 14.00 -21.81
N HIS A 75 2.42 14.02 -23.14
CA HIS A 75 3.44 14.64 -24.01
C HIS A 75 4.86 14.15 -23.70
N LEU A 76 4.99 12.90 -23.22
CA LEU A 76 6.27 12.27 -22.93
C LEU A 76 6.87 11.67 -24.19
N ASN A 77 8.21 11.68 -24.25
CA ASN A 77 8.93 10.93 -25.25
C ASN A 77 8.51 9.45 -25.23
N SER A 78 8.42 8.85 -26.40
CA SER A 78 8.09 7.45 -26.59
C SER A 78 8.89 6.48 -25.71
N ARG A 79 10.18 6.77 -25.49
CA ARG A 79 11.07 6.00 -24.61
C ARG A 79 10.61 6.03 -23.15
N TYR A 80 10.40 7.23 -22.60
CA TYR A 80 9.93 7.39 -21.22
C TYR A 80 8.54 6.82 -21.02
N MET A 81 7.69 6.89 -22.04
CA MET A 81 6.35 6.32 -21.96
C MET A 81 6.42 4.78 -21.95
N ASP A 82 7.31 4.17 -22.72
CA ASP A 82 7.59 2.74 -22.64
C ASP A 82 8.15 2.32 -21.27
N ASP A 83 9.10 3.09 -20.72
CA ASP A 83 9.68 2.83 -19.41
C ASP A 83 8.64 2.97 -18.29
N ALA A 84 7.70 3.91 -18.39
CA ALA A 84 6.57 4.03 -17.47
C ALA A 84 5.64 2.81 -17.53
N ILE A 85 5.38 2.27 -18.73
CA ILE A 85 4.59 1.05 -18.91
C ILE A 85 5.32 -0.15 -18.33
N LEU A 86 6.63 -0.28 -18.61
CA LEU A 86 7.46 -1.34 -18.05
C LEU A 86 7.42 -1.29 -16.51
N LYS A 87 7.61 -0.09 -15.94
CA LYS A 87 7.58 0.09 -14.49
C LYS A 87 6.23 -0.30 -13.88
N ALA A 88 5.14 0.04 -14.56
CA ALA A 88 3.80 -0.34 -14.15
C ALA A 88 3.60 -1.87 -14.18
N LYS A 89 4.13 -2.56 -15.20
CA LYS A 89 4.12 -4.04 -15.27
C LYS A 89 4.93 -4.67 -14.16
N GLU A 90 6.15 -4.19 -13.90
CA GLU A 90 6.97 -4.67 -12.79
C GLU A 90 6.24 -4.59 -11.44
N ILE A 91 5.50 -3.49 -11.22
CA ILE A 91 4.70 -3.32 -9.99
C ILE A 91 3.58 -4.36 -9.92
N ILE A 92 2.88 -4.62 -11.03
CA ILE A 92 1.83 -5.64 -11.11
C ILE A 92 2.41 -7.02 -10.80
N ASP A 93 3.53 -7.37 -11.43
CA ASP A 93 4.16 -8.68 -11.26
C ASP A 93 4.69 -8.88 -9.84
N ALA A 94 5.32 -7.85 -9.26
CA ALA A 94 5.76 -7.87 -7.88
C ALA A 94 4.58 -8.07 -6.91
N GLN A 95 3.42 -7.46 -7.17
CA GLN A 95 2.24 -7.67 -6.34
C GLN A 95 1.68 -9.09 -6.47
N ARG A 96 1.66 -9.67 -7.67
CA ARG A 96 1.22 -11.06 -7.89
C ARG A 96 2.10 -12.05 -7.12
N GLN A 97 3.42 -11.86 -7.18
CA GLN A 97 4.37 -12.68 -6.43
C GLN A 97 4.23 -12.53 -4.91
N LEU A 98 3.78 -11.36 -4.44
CA LEU A 98 3.63 -11.09 -3.01
C LEU A 98 2.40 -11.79 -2.39
N ILE A 99 1.34 -12.03 -3.17
CA ILE A 99 0.09 -12.66 -2.67
C ILE A 99 0.34 -14.00 -1.94
N PRO A 100 1.00 -15.01 -2.54
CA PRO A 100 1.20 -16.29 -1.87
C PRO A 100 2.06 -16.18 -0.60
N LEU A 101 3.03 -15.26 -0.60
CA LEU A 101 3.87 -14.97 0.58
C LEU A 101 3.03 -14.37 1.71
N GLU A 102 2.18 -13.40 1.42
CA GLU A 102 1.28 -12.77 2.40
C GLU A 102 0.26 -13.76 2.97
N ILE A 103 -0.24 -14.69 2.16
CA ILE A 103 -1.12 -15.79 2.62
C ILE A 103 -0.39 -16.67 3.62
N LYS A 104 0.81 -17.16 3.25
CA LYS A 104 1.63 -18.01 4.11
C LYS A 104 1.95 -17.33 5.44
N GLU A 105 2.41 -16.08 5.39
CA GLU A 105 2.74 -15.32 6.60
C GLU A 105 1.52 -15.04 7.47
N THR A 106 0.39 -14.65 6.87
CA THR A 106 -0.83 -14.31 7.60
C THR A 106 -1.42 -15.56 8.26
N ALA A 107 -1.41 -16.70 7.57
CA ALA A 107 -1.81 -17.98 8.13
C ALA A 107 -0.91 -18.39 9.32
N ALA A 108 0.41 -18.23 9.20
CA ALA A 108 1.33 -18.50 10.31
C ALA A 108 1.08 -17.58 11.52
N LYS A 109 0.80 -16.29 11.28
CA LYS A 109 0.43 -15.32 12.33
C LYS A 109 -0.91 -15.67 12.99
N LEU A 110 -1.87 -16.17 12.22
CA LEU A 110 -3.17 -16.63 12.71
C LEU A 110 -2.99 -17.83 13.63
N GLY A 111 -2.30 -18.88 13.18
CA GLY A 111 -2.04 -20.07 13.99
C GLY A 111 -1.28 -19.77 15.29
N LYS A 112 -0.31 -18.85 15.28
CA LYS A 112 0.36 -18.38 16.51
C LYS A 112 -0.61 -17.69 17.46
N THR A 113 -1.53 -16.89 16.94
CA THR A 113 -2.54 -16.17 17.74
C THR A 113 -3.54 -17.15 18.36
N GLU A 114 -4.02 -18.12 17.59
CA GLU A 114 -4.93 -19.17 18.08
C GLU A 114 -4.29 -20.04 19.16
N LYS A 115 -3.02 -20.45 18.98
CA LYS A 115 -2.27 -21.18 20.01
C LYS A 115 -2.20 -20.38 21.31
N LYS A 116 -1.95 -19.07 21.23
CA LYS A 116 -1.89 -18.20 22.41
C LYS A 116 -3.25 -18.05 23.11
N ILE A 117 -4.33 -17.95 22.34
CA ILE A 117 -5.70 -17.95 22.88
C ILE A 117 -5.96 -19.25 23.64
N LYS A 118 -5.66 -20.41 23.03
CA LYS A 118 -5.82 -21.73 23.67
C LYS A 118 -5.02 -21.85 24.97
N GLN A 119 -3.76 -21.40 24.97
CA GLN A 119 -2.90 -21.42 26.16
C GLN A 119 -3.46 -20.56 27.29
N ILE A 120 -3.89 -19.33 27.00
CA ILE A 120 -4.46 -18.43 28.00
C ILE A 120 -5.78 -19.00 28.52
N PHE A 121 -6.64 -19.52 27.64
CA PHE A 121 -7.90 -20.13 28.04
C PHE A 121 -7.69 -21.32 28.99
N ALA A 122 -6.77 -22.23 28.66
CA ALA A 122 -6.40 -23.34 29.53
C ALA A 122 -5.81 -22.87 30.87
N LYS A 123 -5.01 -21.80 30.86
CA LYS A 123 -4.46 -21.21 32.09
C LYS A 123 -5.55 -20.60 32.98
N VAL A 124 -6.48 -19.84 32.40
CA VAL A 124 -7.62 -19.27 33.15
C VAL A 124 -8.43 -20.38 33.79
N LYS A 125 -8.79 -21.44 33.05
CA LYS A 125 -9.53 -22.59 33.58
C LYS A 125 -8.80 -23.27 34.77
N LYS A 126 -7.47 -23.43 34.69
CA LYS A 126 -6.67 -23.99 35.79
C LYS A 126 -6.65 -23.08 37.02
N LEU A 127 -6.54 -21.76 36.83
CA LEU A 127 -6.54 -20.79 37.93
C LEU A 127 -7.90 -20.70 38.63
N GLU A 128 -8.99 -20.79 37.86
CA GLU A 128 -10.36 -20.83 38.40
C GLU A 128 -10.58 -22.09 39.25
N ALA A 129 -10.13 -23.26 38.77
CA ALA A 129 -10.18 -24.51 39.55
C ALA A 129 -9.35 -24.45 40.84
N ALA A 130 -8.25 -23.70 40.85
CA ALA A 130 -7.41 -23.49 42.02
C ALA A 130 -7.88 -22.34 42.94
N GLY A 131 -9.05 -21.74 42.68
CA GLY A 131 -9.60 -20.64 43.48
C GLY A 131 -8.88 -19.29 43.34
N ARG A 132 -7.90 -19.16 42.42
CA ARG A 132 -7.11 -17.92 42.19
C ARG A 132 -7.83 -16.97 41.21
N LEU A 133 -8.98 -16.46 41.63
CA LEU A 133 -9.90 -15.70 40.78
C LEU A 133 -9.31 -14.39 40.24
N GLU A 134 -8.51 -13.65 41.01
CA GLU A 134 -7.95 -12.36 40.55
C GLU A 134 -6.91 -12.53 39.43
N GLU A 135 -6.10 -13.59 39.50
CA GLU A 135 -5.14 -13.90 38.44
C GLU A 135 -5.84 -14.41 37.17
N ALA A 136 -6.88 -15.22 37.35
CA ALA A 136 -7.73 -15.66 36.24
C ALA A 136 -8.38 -14.46 35.54
N LYS A 137 -8.93 -13.49 36.30
CA LYS A 137 -9.48 -12.23 35.76
C LYS A 137 -8.43 -11.45 34.98
N ARG A 138 -7.20 -11.32 35.50
CA ARG A 138 -6.10 -10.61 34.82
C ARG A 138 -5.77 -11.22 33.47
N ASP A 139 -5.65 -12.54 33.39
CA ASP A 139 -5.35 -13.22 32.12
C ASP A 139 -6.56 -13.23 31.17
N ARG A 140 -7.79 -13.32 31.70
CA ARG A 140 -9.04 -13.22 30.91
C ARG A 140 -9.15 -11.86 30.20
N ARG A 141 -8.71 -10.76 30.82
CA ARG A 141 -8.69 -9.42 30.19
C ARG A 141 -7.86 -9.37 28.89
N ARG A 142 -6.94 -10.31 28.67
CA ARG A 142 -6.11 -10.38 27.46
C ARG A 142 -6.84 -11.02 26.26
N LEU A 143 -7.87 -11.84 26.51
CA LEU A 143 -8.58 -12.60 25.47
C LEU A 143 -9.24 -11.70 24.42
N PRO A 144 -10.01 -10.65 24.76
CA PRO A 144 -10.68 -9.82 23.75
C PRO A 144 -9.71 -9.17 22.76
N GLY A 145 -8.52 -8.77 23.23
CA GLY A 145 -7.48 -8.20 22.36
C GLY A 145 -6.89 -9.21 21.38
N LEU A 146 -6.75 -10.48 21.81
CA LEU A 146 -6.28 -11.56 20.95
C LEU A 146 -7.36 -12.02 19.96
N GLU A 147 -8.63 -12.06 20.38
CA GLU A 147 -9.76 -12.34 19.51
C GLU A 147 -9.92 -11.27 18.42
N ALA A 148 -9.82 -9.99 18.80
CA ALA A 148 -9.81 -8.89 17.83
C ALA A 148 -8.63 -9.00 16.85
N ARG A 149 -7.46 -9.46 17.33
CA ARG A 149 -6.31 -9.73 16.45
C ARG A 149 -6.58 -10.90 15.51
N ARG A 150 -7.16 -12.00 16.01
CA ARG A 150 -7.55 -13.18 15.23
C ARG A 150 -8.52 -12.76 14.11
N ALA A 151 -9.59 -12.07 14.45
CA ALA A 151 -10.59 -11.59 13.47
C ALA A 151 -9.95 -10.71 12.39
N ARG A 152 -9.04 -9.80 12.74
CA ARG A 152 -8.29 -8.98 11.75
C ARG A 152 -7.44 -9.83 10.81
N LEU A 153 -6.80 -10.88 11.32
CA LEU A 153 -5.98 -11.79 10.52
C LEU A 153 -6.84 -12.67 9.62
N GLU A 154 -7.99 -13.14 10.08
CA GLU A 154 -8.96 -13.89 9.28
C GLU A 154 -9.50 -13.04 8.12
N ILE A 155 -9.91 -11.80 8.39
CA ILE A 155 -10.33 -10.86 7.35
C ILE A 155 -9.21 -10.63 6.34
N LYS A 156 -7.98 -10.38 6.83
CA LYS A 156 -6.82 -10.17 5.96
C LYS A 156 -6.59 -11.39 5.05
N LEU A 157 -6.61 -12.59 5.63
CA LEU A 157 -6.38 -13.84 4.90
C LEU A 157 -7.47 -14.07 3.84
N ALA A 158 -8.74 -13.81 4.18
CA ALA A 158 -9.86 -13.93 3.26
C ALA A 158 -9.70 -13.01 2.04
N VAL A 159 -9.23 -11.77 2.24
CA VAL A 159 -8.97 -10.84 1.13
C VAL A 159 -7.87 -11.37 0.20
N TYR A 160 -6.73 -11.85 0.71
CA TYR A 160 -5.68 -12.39 -0.16
C TYR A 160 -6.11 -13.66 -0.88
N ARG A 161 -6.84 -14.56 -0.23
CA ARG A 161 -7.37 -15.77 -0.87
C ARG A 161 -8.36 -15.44 -1.99
N LYS A 162 -9.18 -14.40 -1.82
CA LYS A 162 -10.08 -13.92 -2.87
C LYS A 162 -9.27 -13.45 -4.09
N HIS A 163 -8.25 -12.63 -3.88
CA HIS A 163 -7.39 -12.15 -4.96
C HIS A 163 -6.60 -13.27 -5.65
N GLU A 164 -6.12 -14.25 -4.91
CA GLU A 164 -5.48 -15.45 -5.45
C GLU A 164 -6.43 -16.25 -6.35
N ALA A 165 -7.67 -16.50 -5.90
CA ALA A 165 -8.67 -17.23 -6.67
C ALA A 165 -9.13 -16.50 -7.94
N GLU A 166 -9.26 -15.17 -7.88
CA GLU A 166 -9.68 -14.35 -9.03
C GLU A 166 -8.51 -13.98 -9.95
N GLY A 167 -7.26 -14.29 -9.58
CA GLY A 167 -6.06 -13.83 -10.30
C GLY A 167 -5.88 -12.30 -10.30
N THR A 168 -6.55 -11.61 -9.37
CA THR A 168 -6.54 -10.15 -9.23
C THR A 168 -5.52 -9.69 -8.19
N ILE A 169 -5.29 -8.39 -8.11
CA ILE A 169 -4.31 -7.80 -7.19
C ILE A 169 -5.04 -6.89 -6.20
N PRO A 170 -4.64 -6.87 -4.91
CA PRO A 170 -5.15 -5.90 -3.96
C PRO A 170 -4.96 -4.46 -4.44
N LYS A 171 -5.85 -3.55 -4.01
CA LYS A 171 -5.75 -2.14 -4.39
C LYS A 171 -4.37 -1.57 -4.01
N VAL A 172 -3.66 -1.05 -5.02
CA VAL A 172 -2.34 -0.44 -4.84
C VAL A 172 -2.49 1.07 -4.64
N VAL A 173 -1.88 1.58 -3.57
CA VAL A 173 -1.75 3.02 -3.34
C VAL A 173 -0.29 3.41 -3.55
N PHE A 174 -0.04 4.20 -4.58
CA PHE A 174 1.29 4.74 -4.89
C PHE A 174 1.69 5.81 -3.88
N GLY A 175 2.90 5.74 -3.34
CA GLY A 175 3.43 6.75 -2.42
C GLY A 175 3.89 6.19 -1.08
N GLY A 176 4.54 7.05 -0.29
CA GLY A 176 5.11 6.64 0.99
C GLY A 176 4.05 6.29 2.03
N ARG A 177 4.19 5.11 2.66
CA ARG A 177 3.25 4.61 3.69
C ARG A 177 3.14 5.53 4.90
N ALA A 178 4.25 6.10 5.36
CA ALA A 178 4.26 6.99 6.50
C ALA A 178 3.45 8.26 6.20
N LEU A 179 3.68 8.88 5.05
CA LEU A 179 2.98 10.10 4.64
C LEU A 179 1.50 9.84 4.39
N TRP A 180 1.14 8.74 3.72
CA TRP A 180 -0.25 8.37 3.51
C TRP A 180 -1.02 8.20 4.83
N ARG A 181 -0.40 7.59 5.85
CA ARG A 181 -1.02 7.49 7.18
C ARG A 181 -1.28 8.87 7.80
N LYS A 182 -0.34 9.82 7.68
CA LYS A 182 -0.54 11.19 8.16
C LYS A 182 -1.72 11.86 7.44
N VAL A 183 -1.83 11.70 6.12
CA VAL A 183 -2.98 12.19 5.34
C VAL A 183 -4.29 11.58 5.82
N THR A 184 -4.36 10.26 6.03
CA THR A 184 -5.59 9.60 6.52
C THR A 184 -6.00 10.03 7.92
N ARG A 185 -5.07 10.59 8.71
CA ARG A 185 -5.32 11.11 10.07
C ARG A 185 -5.60 12.62 10.07
N GLY A 186 -5.59 13.28 8.92
CA GLY A 186 -5.74 14.74 8.81
C GLY A 186 -4.50 15.54 9.24
N GLN A 187 -3.35 14.89 9.44
CA GLN A 187 -2.10 15.52 9.90
C GLN A 187 -1.23 16.05 8.75
N ALA A 188 -1.61 15.76 7.49
CA ALA A 188 -0.92 16.25 6.30
C ALA A 188 -1.94 16.47 5.18
N SER A 189 -1.67 17.47 4.33
CA SER A 189 -2.56 17.77 3.21
C SER A 189 -2.43 16.75 2.08
N ARG A 190 -3.52 16.58 1.31
CA ARG A 190 -3.50 15.76 0.09
C ARG A 190 -2.56 16.35 -0.97
N THR A 191 -2.43 17.67 -1.01
CA THR A 191 -1.51 18.38 -1.92
C THR A 191 -0.07 17.99 -1.64
N HIS A 192 0.34 18.02 -0.36
CA HIS A 192 1.67 17.60 0.06
C HIS A 192 1.98 16.14 -0.31
N TRP A 193 1.02 15.22 -0.12
CA TRP A 193 1.18 13.83 -0.57
C TRP A 193 1.23 13.66 -2.09
N ARG A 194 0.52 14.51 -2.85
CA ARG A 194 0.65 14.52 -4.31
C ARG A 194 2.01 15.04 -4.74
N MET A 195 2.55 16.07 -4.09
CA MET A 195 3.86 16.65 -4.40
C MET A 195 5.00 15.67 -4.12
N ALA A 196 4.95 14.97 -2.98
CA ALA A 196 5.97 13.98 -2.61
C ALA A 196 6.13 12.83 -3.63
N ARG A 197 5.19 12.63 -4.56
CA ARG A 197 5.21 11.54 -5.55
C ARG A 197 5.58 12.00 -6.97
N ARG A 198 6.10 13.23 -7.11
CA ARG A 198 6.41 13.89 -8.40
C ARG A 198 7.90 13.90 -8.74
N ASN A 199 8.76 13.33 -7.89
CA ASN A 199 10.21 13.49 -7.97
C ASN A 199 10.92 12.21 -8.45
N ARG A 200 10.32 11.49 -9.41
CA ARG A 200 10.86 10.22 -9.91
C ARG A 200 10.84 10.19 -11.43
N LEU A 201 11.98 9.83 -11.98
CA LEU A 201 12.17 9.47 -13.38
C LEU A 201 12.94 8.14 -13.40
N TYR A 202 12.57 7.25 -14.30
CA TYR A 202 13.30 6.03 -14.57
C TYR A 202 13.52 5.94 -16.08
N ALA A 203 14.76 5.65 -16.46
CA ALA A 203 15.20 5.57 -17.84
C ALA A 203 16.19 4.42 -17.98
N ARG A 204 16.00 3.54 -18.96
CA ARG A 204 16.91 2.39 -19.19
C ARG A 204 18.12 2.69 -20.07
N GLY A 205 18.07 3.78 -20.83
CA GLY A 205 19.15 4.18 -21.73
C GLY A 205 19.23 3.41 -23.06
N ASP A 206 18.13 2.76 -23.47
CA ASP A 206 17.99 2.03 -24.76
C ASP A 206 18.06 2.95 -25.99
#